data_AF-W2VD15-F1
#
_entry.id   AF-W2VD15-F1
#
_cell.length_a   1.000
_cell.length_b   1.000
_cell.length_c   1.000
_cell.angle_alpha   90.00
_cell.angle_beta   90.00
_cell.angle_gamma   90.00
#
_symmetry.space_group_name_H-M   'P 1'
#
loop_
_entity.id
_entity.type
_entity.pdbx_description
1 polymer ?
#
loop_
_entity_poly.entity_id
_entity_poly.type
_entity_poly.pdbx_seq_one_letter_code
_entity_poly.pdbx_strand_id
1 'polypeptide(L)'
;MSVTNWKDKVSSFKQIDVRGIQGNFFLGLKKQAMDVKAGEGIAVIQSFDPIPLYEVMEGLGFEYYTEKKAEGEYHAYFYRVEVKQEERDIPMRPAALTNMPLIDEKLGDIAVSFWDLTWNDEHRYLPYETRLLLSLTNAVGAGRMRQATRELVKAYIHGLDSAAFDDVFELLVWNQGIGYFSSEIGPSTLFAAYKTIKNMEKQNKARGEICETLKEKFGEKNPDVKV
;
A
#
# COMPACT_ATOMS: atom_id res chain seq x y z
N MET A 1 -25.45 25.46 -5.14
CA MET A 1 -24.03 25.15 -5.37
C MET A 1 -23.92 24.62 -6.79
N SER A 2 -23.26 25.35 -7.68
CA SER A 2 -23.06 24.92 -9.07
C SER A 2 -22.01 23.80 -9.05
N VAL A 3 -22.46 22.54 -9.01
CA VAL A 3 -21.60 21.38 -9.27
C VAL A 3 -21.14 21.54 -10.70
N THR A 4 -19.99 22.17 -10.89
CA THR A 4 -19.37 22.27 -12.21
C THR A 4 -19.09 20.83 -12.62
N ASN A 5 -19.74 20.37 -13.69
CA ASN A 5 -19.52 19.03 -14.23
C ASN A 5 -18.11 18.98 -14.83
N TRP A 6 -17.10 18.79 -13.98
CA TRP A 6 -15.69 18.77 -14.38
C TRP A 6 -15.41 17.64 -15.38
N LYS A 7 -16.34 16.67 -15.51
CA LYS A 7 -16.29 15.62 -16.54
C LYS A 7 -16.24 16.18 -17.96
N ASP A 8 -16.79 17.37 -18.20
CA ASP A 8 -16.71 18.02 -19.53
C ASP A 8 -15.29 18.57 -19.82
N LYS A 9 -14.42 18.63 -18.81
CA LYS A 9 -13.03 19.12 -18.91
C LYS A 9 -11.99 18.00 -19.01
N VAL A 10 -12.39 16.72 -18.96
CA VAL A 10 -11.42 15.60 -18.92
C VAL A 10 -10.49 15.56 -20.14
N SER A 11 -10.93 16.11 -21.27
CA SER A 11 -10.13 16.25 -22.49
C SER A 11 -8.95 17.22 -22.35
N SER A 12 -8.98 18.15 -21.39
CA SER A 12 -7.87 19.07 -21.10
C SER A 12 -6.89 18.53 -20.05
N PHE A 13 -7.15 17.37 -19.46
CA PHE A 13 -6.30 16.82 -18.41
C PHE A 13 -5.00 16.27 -19.01
N LYS A 14 -3.90 16.44 -18.28
CA LYS A 14 -2.62 15.83 -18.65
C LYS A 14 -2.75 14.30 -18.57
N GLN A 15 -2.55 13.62 -19.70
CA GLN A 15 -2.56 12.17 -19.75
C GLN A 15 -1.22 11.59 -19.29
N ILE A 16 -1.29 10.55 -18.46
CA ILE A 16 -0.16 9.79 -17.93
C ILE A 16 -0.48 8.32 -18.18
N ASP A 17 0.10 7.75 -19.23
CA ASP A 17 -0.03 6.32 -19.52
C ASP A 17 0.98 5.54 -18.67
N VAL A 18 0.47 4.68 -17.79
CA VAL A 18 1.25 3.83 -16.89
C VAL A 18 1.09 2.34 -17.19
N ARG A 19 0.47 2.00 -18.33
CA ARG A 19 0.39 0.61 -18.81
C ARG A 19 1.80 0.05 -19.04
N GLY A 20 1.99 -1.21 -18.67
CA GLY A 20 3.28 -1.91 -18.80
C GLY A 20 4.39 -1.41 -17.85
N ILE A 21 4.16 -0.37 -17.04
CA ILE A 21 5.13 0.04 -16.01
C ILE A 21 5.10 -0.96 -14.87
N GLN A 22 6.27 -1.53 -14.57
CA GLN A 22 6.45 -2.49 -13.48
C GLN A 22 6.86 -1.79 -12.17
N GLY A 23 6.38 -2.32 -11.05
CA GLY A 23 6.72 -1.83 -9.72
C GLY A 23 5.96 -0.56 -9.33
N ASN A 24 6.50 0.17 -8.36
CA ASN A 24 5.78 1.27 -7.71
C ASN A 24 5.81 2.58 -8.52
N PHE A 25 5.00 2.66 -9.59
CA PHE A 25 4.82 3.91 -10.38
C PHE A 25 4.14 5.03 -9.59
N PHE A 26 3.46 4.68 -8.50
CA PHE A 26 2.66 5.60 -7.69
C PHE A 26 3.50 6.72 -7.06
N LEU A 27 4.75 6.46 -6.67
CA LEU A 27 5.63 7.51 -6.11
C LEU A 27 5.87 8.65 -7.11
N GLY A 28 6.07 8.33 -8.39
CA GLY A 28 6.24 9.33 -9.45
C GLY A 28 4.94 10.07 -9.75
N LEU A 29 3.82 9.35 -9.76
CA LEU A 29 2.49 9.92 -9.99
C LEU A 29 2.06 10.86 -8.86
N LYS A 30 2.28 10.47 -7.60
CA LYS A 30 1.95 11.27 -6.41
C LYS A 30 2.68 12.60 -6.42
N LYS A 31 3.97 12.63 -6.75
CA LYS A 31 4.74 13.87 -6.89
C LYS A 31 4.12 14.81 -7.93
N GLN A 32 3.77 14.28 -9.10
CA GLN A 32 3.10 15.07 -10.13
C GLN A 32 1.72 15.56 -9.66
N ALA A 33 0.97 14.74 -8.94
CA ALA A 33 -0.35 15.09 -8.41
C ALA A 33 -0.29 16.19 -7.33
N MET A 34 0.81 16.28 -6.57
CA MET A 34 1.01 17.34 -5.58
C MET A 34 1.17 18.73 -6.21
N ASP A 35 1.67 18.81 -7.45
CA ASP A 35 1.86 20.07 -8.17
C ASP A 35 0.59 20.55 -8.91
N VAL A 36 -0.48 19.73 -8.95
CA VAL A 36 -1.74 20.06 -9.62
C VAL A 36 -2.54 21.06 -8.78
N LYS A 37 -2.96 22.16 -9.40
CA LYS A 37 -3.74 23.22 -8.73
C LYS A 37 -5.21 22.85 -8.65
N ALA A 38 -5.92 23.42 -7.67
CA ALA A 38 -7.37 23.34 -7.62
C ALA A 38 -7.99 23.87 -8.93
N GLY A 39 -8.93 23.12 -9.51
CA GLY A 39 -9.54 23.41 -10.80
C GLY A 39 -8.87 22.73 -12.01
N GLU A 40 -7.73 22.06 -11.82
CA GLU A 40 -7.02 21.28 -12.85
C GLU A 40 -7.17 19.77 -12.59
N GLY A 41 -6.67 18.95 -13.52
CA GLY A 41 -6.77 17.50 -13.40
C GLY A 41 -5.73 16.73 -14.21
N ILE A 42 -5.61 15.44 -13.88
CA ILE A 42 -4.75 14.47 -14.56
C ILE A 42 -5.58 13.25 -14.96
N ALA A 43 -5.21 12.61 -16.06
CA ALA A 43 -5.80 11.36 -16.52
C ALA A 43 -4.73 10.27 -16.48
N VAL A 44 -5.02 9.16 -15.81
CA VAL A 44 -4.12 8.02 -15.68
C VAL A 44 -4.68 6.87 -16.52
N ILE A 45 -3.87 6.35 -17.44
CA ILE A 45 -4.24 5.23 -18.30
C ILE A 45 -3.55 3.96 -17.76
N GLN A 46 -4.32 2.91 -17.47
CA GLN A 46 -3.82 1.65 -16.89
C GLN A 46 -4.54 0.43 -17.47
N SER A 47 -3.89 -0.74 -17.42
CA SER A 47 -4.38 -2.01 -17.97
C SER A 47 -5.48 -2.66 -17.14
N PHE A 48 -5.63 -2.23 -15.89
CA PHE A 48 -6.68 -2.65 -14.96
C PHE A 48 -7.20 -1.43 -14.20
N ASP A 49 -8.34 -1.58 -13.54
CA ASP A 49 -8.92 -0.53 -12.71
C ASP A 49 -7.92 -0.12 -11.59
N PRO A 50 -7.41 1.13 -11.56
CA PRO A 50 -6.38 1.53 -10.61
C PRO A 50 -6.94 1.80 -9.20
N ILE A 51 -7.72 0.87 -8.64
CA ILE A 51 -8.36 0.96 -7.31
C ILE A 51 -7.41 1.44 -6.21
N PRO A 52 -6.16 0.93 -6.08
CA PRO A 52 -5.25 1.38 -5.03
C PRO A 52 -4.83 2.86 -5.12
N LEU A 53 -5.16 3.56 -6.21
CA LEU A 53 -4.84 4.97 -6.41
C LEU A 53 -5.90 5.91 -5.82
N TYR A 54 -7.16 5.49 -5.76
CA TYR A 54 -8.30 6.38 -5.48
C TYR A 54 -8.21 7.04 -4.11
N GLU A 55 -8.03 6.24 -3.05
CA GLU A 55 -7.98 6.77 -1.66
C GLU A 55 -6.89 7.84 -1.48
N VAL A 56 -5.77 7.72 -2.19
CA VAL A 56 -4.71 8.73 -2.12
C VAL A 56 -5.13 10.01 -2.78
N MET A 57 -5.64 9.90 -4.00
CA MET A 57 -6.00 11.06 -4.78
C MET A 57 -7.09 11.83 -4.02
N GLU A 58 -8.04 11.14 -3.40
CA GLU A 58 -9.00 11.74 -2.47
C GLU A 58 -8.33 12.40 -1.25
N GLY A 59 -7.34 11.74 -0.64
CA GLY A 59 -6.52 12.29 0.45
C GLY A 59 -5.74 13.55 0.06
N LEU A 60 -5.39 13.72 -1.22
CA LEU A 60 -4.80 14.95 -1.76
C LEU A 60 -5.87 16.00 -2.11
N GLY A 61 -7.16 15.66 -2.12
CA GLY A 61 -8.26 16.57 -2.45
C GLY A 61 -8.73 16.49 -3.92
N PHE A 62 -8.51 15.35 -4.57
CA PHE A 62 -9.08 15.05 -5.88
C PHE A 62 -10.41 14.31 -5.76
N GLU A 63 -11.33 14.63 -6.66
CA GLU A 63 -12.41 13.72 -7.06
C GLU A 63 -11.96 12.88 -8.26
N TYR A 64 -12.59 11.72 -8.47
CA TYR A 64 -12.24 10.87 -9.61
C TYR A 64 -13.45 10.30 -10.34
N TYR A 65 -13.21 9.88 -11.58
CA TYR A 65 -14.12 9.14 -12.44
C TYR A 65 -13.28 8.18 -13.28
N THR A 66 -13.71 6.93 -13.40
CA THR A 66 -13.00 5.92 -14.19
C THR A 66 -13.91 5.35 -15.27
N GLU A 67 -13.34 5.16 -16.45
CA GLU A 67 -14.01 4.57 -17.60
C GLU A 67 -13.15 3.45 -18.19
N LYS A 68 -13.74 2.28 -18.43
CA LYS A 68 -13.10 1.20 -19.20
C LYS A 68 -13.36 1.45 -20.69
N LYS A 69 -12.32 1.83 -21.43
CA LYS A 69 -12.41 2.13 -22.88
C LYS A 69 -12.33 0.87 -23.73
N ALA A 70 -11.51 -0.09 -23.31
CA ALA A 70 -11.34 -1.38 -23.96
C ALA A 70 -10.86 -2.42 -22.93
N GLU A 71 -10.69 -3.67 -23.37
CA GLU A 71 -9.89 -4.64 -22.62
C GLU A 71 -8.46 -4.11 -22.47
N GLY A 72 -7.89 -4.21 -21.27
CA GLY A 72 -6.55 -3.65 -21.01
C GLY A 72 -6.46 -2.12 -21.04
N GLU A 73 -7.59 -1.39 -21.01
CA GLU A 73 -7.58 0.07 -21.10
C GLU A 73 -8.63 0.73 -20.20
N TYR A 74 -8.15 1.19 -19.04
CA TYR A 74 -8.87 2.03 -18.08
C TYR A 74 -8.32 3.43 -18.10
N HIS A 75 -9.22 4.42 -18.14
CA HIS A 75 -8.91 5.83 -18.00
C HIS A 75 -9.48 6.30 -16.67
N ALA A 76 -8.60 6.57 -15.70
CA ALA A 76 -8.96 7.18 -14.42
C ALA A 76 -8.67 8.68 -14.47
N TYR A 77 -9.72 9.50 -14.42
CA TYR A 77 -9.65 10.95 -14.44
C TYR A 77 -9.71 11.48 -13.02
N PHE A 78 -8.76 12.33 -12.64
CA PHE A 78 -8.67 12.95 -11.33
C PHE A 78 -8.76 14.47 -11.45
N TYR A 79 -9.74 15.07 -10.78
CA TYR A 79 -9.95 16.52 -10.77
C TYR A 79 -9.68 17.09 -9.38
N ARG A 80 -8.79 18.08 -9.28
CA ARG A 80 -8.42 18.68 -7.99
C ARG A 80 -9.50 19.67 -7.55
N VAL A 81 -10.27 19.30 -6.53
CA VAL A 81 -11.30 20.19 -5.95
C VAL A 81 -10.65 21.18 -5.01
N GLU A 82 -9.73 20.69 -4.16
CA GLU A 82 -9.03 21.50 -3.17
C GLU A 82 -7.62 20.96 -2.94
N VAL A 83 -6.72 21.78 -2.42
CA VAL A 83 -5.36 21.35 -2.06
C VAL A 83 -5.34 20.93 -0.60
N LYS A 84 -5.38 19.62 -0.32
CA LYS A 84 -5.15 19.09 1.02
C LYS A 84 -3.66 18.88 1.31
N GLN A 85 -3.27 19.07 2.56
CA GLN A 85 -1.96 18.63 3.05
C GLN A 85 -1.94 17.10 3.13
N GLU A 86 -0.75 16.52 2.98
CA GLU A 86 -0.54 15.08 2.90
C GLU A 86 -0.90 14.40 4.23
N GLU A 87 -2.15 13.96 4.38
CA GLU A 87 -2.61 13.31 5.61
C GLU A 87 -2.34 11.79 5.61
N ARG A 88 -2.30 11.14 4.44
CA ARG A 88 -2.24 9.67 4.33
C ARG A 88 -1.25 9.20 3.28
N ASP A 89 -0.01 8.96 3.69
CA ASP A 89 0.88 8.10 2.91
C ASP A 89 0.63 6.64 3.30
N ILE A 90 -0.08 5.89 2.46
CA ILE A 90 -0.35 4.47 2.68
C ILE A 90 0.93 3.69 2.30
N PRO A 91 1.66 3.12 3.26
CA PRO A 91 2.89 2.39 2.98
C PRO A 91 2.59 1.07 2.28
N MET A 92 3.54 0.60 1.46
CA MET A 92 3.58 -0.79 0.98
C MET A 92 2.37 -1.24 0.13
N ARG A 93 1.95 -0.36 -0.79
CA ARG A 93 0.95 -0.64 -1.83
C ARG A 93 1.20 -1.95 -2.57
N PRO A 94 0.17 -2.57 -3.16
CA PRO A 94 0.29 -3.84 -3.87
C PRO A 94 0.93 -3.66 -5.27
N ALA A 95 2.15 -3.12 -5.33
CA ALA A 95 2.85 -2.82 -6.59
C ALA A 95 3.04 -4.05 -7.48
N ALA A 96 3.12 -5.26 -6.91
CA ALA A 96 3.21 -6.51 -7.67
C ALA A 96 2.00 -6.76 -8.60
N LEU A 97 0.85 -6.11 -8.37
CA LEU A 97 -0.32 -6.22 -9.25
C LEU A 97 -0.04 -5.72 -10.66
N THR A 98 0.91 -4.78 -10.84
CA THR A 98 1.29 -4.28 -12.17
C THR A 98 1.92 -5.35 -13.06
N ASN A 99 2.36 -6.47 -12.47
CA ASN A 99 2.94 -7.57 -13.22
C ASN A 99 1.87 -8.53 -13.76
N MET A 100 0.64 -8.52 -13.21
CA MET A 100 -0.42 -9.46 -13.62
C MET A 100 -0.84 -9.25 -15.10
N PRO A 101 -1.02 -8.01 -15.60
CA PRO A 101 -1.34 -7.78 -17.01
C PRO A 101 -0.28 -8.25 -18.02
N LEU A 102 0.97 -8.45 -17.58
CA LEU A 102 2.02 -9.00 -18.44
C LEU A 102 1.78 -10.48 -18.77
N ILE A 103 1.06 -11.18 -17.90
CA ILE A 103 0.65 -12.57 -18.09
C ILE A 103 -0.68 -12.58 -18.86
N ASP A 104 -1.65 -11.83 -18.36
CA ASP A 104 -3.00 -11.72 -18.92
C ASP A 104 -3.70 -10.47 -18.35
N GLU A 105 -4.28 -9.62 -19.21
CA GLU A 105 -4.91 -8.36 -18.79
C GLU A 105 -6.11 -8.57 -17.86
N LYS A 106 -6.91 -9.62 -18.12
CA LYS A 106 -8.04 -9.99 -17.27
C LYS A 106 -7.57 -10.52 -15.92
N LEU A 107 -6.41 -11.17 -15.85
CA LEU A 107 -5.80 -11.52 -14.57
C LEU A 107 -5.47 -10.27 -13.74
N GLY A 108 -5.04 -9.17 -14.38
CA GLY A 108 -4.88 -7.87 -13.71
C GLY A 108 -6.17 -7.38 -13.05
N ASP A 109 -7.27 -7.36 -13.80
CA ASP A 109 -8.61 -6.99 -13.32
C ASP A 109 -9.06 -7.87 -12.14
N ILE A 110 -8.89 -9.20 -12.25
CA ILE A 110 -9.27 -10.14 -11.19
C ILE A 110 -8.40 -9.93 -9.95
N ALA A 111 -7.10 -9.77 -10.12
CA ALA A 111 -6.17 -9.65 -9.01
C ALA A 111 -6.39 -8.36 -8.20
N VAL A 112 -6.62 -7.22 -8.87
CA VAL A 112 -6.92 -5.95 -8.18
C VAL A 112 -8.27 -6.01 -7.47
N SER A 113 -9.29 -6.60 -8.11
CA SER A 113 -10.62 -6.76 -7.50
C SER A 113 -10.57 -7.68 -6.28
N PHE A 114 -9.80 -8.78 -6.36
CA PHE A 114 -9.63 -9.69 -5.24
C PHE A 114 -8.85 -9.04 -4.10
N TRP A 115 -7.83 -8.24 -4.40
CA TRP A 115 -7.11 -7.46 -3.39
C TRP A 115 -8.05 -6.49 -2.67
N ASP A 116 -8.87 -5.75 -3.41
CA ASP A 116 -9.82 -4.78 -2.85
C ASP A 116 -10.87 -5.46 -1.96
N LEU A 117 -11.50 -6.52 -2.46
CA LEU A 117 -12.40 -7.38 -1.70
C LEU A 117 -11.75 -7.87 -0.40
N THR A 118 -10.48 -8.26 -0.45
CA THR A 118 -9.77 -8.83 0.70
C THR A 118 -9.45 -7.77 1.76
N TRP A 119 -9.04 -6.58 1.34
CA TRP A 119 -8.44 -5.59 2.24
C TRP A 119 -9.36 -4.43 2.61
N ASN A 120 -10.15 -3.91 1.67
CA ASN A 120 -10.90 -2.66 1.82
C ASN A 120 -12.41 -2.86 1.97
N ASP A 121 -12.90 -4.09 1.82
CA ASP A 121 -14.33 -4.35 1.93
C ASP A 121 -14.88 -4.01 3.34
N GLU A 122 -15.94 -3.21 3.38
CA GLU A 122 -16.59 -2.75 4.61
C GLU A 122 -17.31 -3.87 5.37
N HIS A 123 -17.59 -5.00 4.74
CA HIS A 123 -18.28 -6.13 5.35
C HIS A 123 -17.37 -6.97 6.30
N ARG A 124 -16.10 -6.60 6.46
CA ARG A 124 -15.11 -7.38 7.22
C ARG A 124 -15.38 -7.27 8.72
N TYR A 125 -15.46 -8.43 9.39
CA TYR A 125 -15.70 -8.49 10.83
C TYR A 125 -14.46 -8.15 11.66
N LEU A 126 -13.29 -8.64 11.24
CA LEU A 126 -12.04 -8.41 11.96
C LEU A 126 -11.47 -7.02 11.62
N PRO A 127 -11.01 -6.26 12.63
CA PRO A 127 -10.28 -5.01 12.41
C PRO A 127 -9.10 -5.20 11.45
N TYR A 128 -8.73 -4.13 10.75
CA TYR A 128 -7.67 -4.17 9.74
C TYR A 128 -6.34 -4.65 10.32
N GLU A 129 -5.97 -4.17 11.50
CA GLU A 129 -4.73 -4.53 12.19
C GLU A 129 -4.70 -6.02 12.57
N THR A 130 -5.83 -6.59 13.02
CA THR A 130 -5.94 -8.03 13.29
C THR A 130 -5.75 -8.85 12.02
N ARG A 131 -6.32 -8.41 10.89
CA ARG A 131 -6.11 -9.08 9.59
C ARG A 131 -4.65 -9.00 9.13
N LEU A 132 -3.96 -7.87 9.38
CA LEU A 132 -2.53 -7.75 9.11
C LEU A 132 -1.71 -8.73 9.96
N LEU A 133 -2.04 -8.93 11.25
CA LEU A 133 -1.37 -9.94 12.09
C LEU A 133 -1.57 -11.36 11.59
N LEU A 134 -2.78 -11.70 11.13
CA LEU A 134 -3.06 -13.01 10.51
C LEU A 134 -2.29 -13.18 9.19
N SER A 135 -2.21 -12.13 8.37
CA SER A 135 -1.42 -12.13 7.13
C SER A 135 0.08 -12.30 7.44
N LEU A 136 0.59 -11.62 8.47
CA LEU A 136 1.96 -11.72 8.95
C LEU A 136 2.29 -13.16 9.33
N THR A 137 1.51 -13.77 10.23
CA THR A 137 1.80 -15.14 10.71
C THR A 137 1.67 -16.18 9.61
N ASN A 138 0.69 -16.03 8.72
CA ASN A 138 0.55 -16.88 7.53
C ASN A 138 1.75 -16.72 6.58
N ALA A 139 2.25 -15.49 6.39
CA ALA A 139 3.45 -15.25 5.59
C ALA A 139 4.70 -15.89 6.23
N VAL A 140 4.86 -15.81 7.55
CA VAL A 140 5.96 -16.49 8.27
C VAL A 140 5.86 -18.00 8.11
N GLY A 141 4.69 -18.60 8.31
CA GLY A 141 4.46 -20.04 8.12
C GLY A 141 4.77 -20.53 6.70
N ALA A 142 4.63 -19.65 5.70
CA ALA A 142 4.98 -19.94 4.31
C ALA A 142 6.45 -19.59 3.96
N GLY A 143 7.29 -19.18 4.91
CA GLY A 143 8.66 -18.73 4.67
C GLY A 143 8.79 -17.40 3.91
N ARG A 144 7.68 -16.65 3.76
CA ARG A 144 7.62 -15.41 2.97
C ARG A 144 7.99 -14.20 3.82
N MET A 145 9.24 -14.13 4.28
CA MET A 145 9.72 -13.07 5.19
C MET A 145 9.58 -11.65 4.62
N ARG A 146 9.70 -11.50 3.30
CA ARG A 146 9.40 -10.24 2.58
C ARG A 146 7.98 -9.76 2.86
N GLN A 147 6.99 -10.64 2.68
CA GLN A 147 5.59 -10.31 2.94
C GLN A 147 5.36 -10.08 4.43
N ALA A 148 5.88 -10.94 5.31
CA ALA A 148 5.71 -10.79 6.75
C ALA A 148 6.25 -9.44 7.25
N THR A 149 7.41 -9.01 6.76
CA THR A 149 7.99 -7.69 7.07
C THR A 149 7.04 -6.57 6.65
N ARG A 150 6.43 -6.68 5.46
CA ARG A 150 5.47 -5.68 4.97
C ARG A 150 4.24 -5.59 5.87
N GLU A 151 3.71 -6.74 6.31
CA GLU A 151 2.55 -6.79 7.20
C GLU A 151 2.84 -6.17 8.58
N LEU A 152 4.02 -6.45 9.15
CA LEU A 152 4.44 -5.85 10.42
C LEU A 152 4.53 -4.32 10.33
N VAL A 153 5.19 -3.81 9.29
CA VAL A 153 5.36 -2.36 9.09
C VAL A 153 4.02 -1.68 8.86
N LYS A 154 3.14 -2.26 8.02
CA LYS A 154 1.77 -1.75 7.83
C LYS A 154 1.00 -1.71 9.15
N ALA A 155 1.04 -2.79 9.95
CA ALA A 155 0.29 -2.87 11.19
C ALA A 155 0.73 -1.81 12.20
N TYR A 156 2.05 -1.58 12.34
CA TYR A 156 2.56 -0.53 13.20
C TYR A 156 2.18 0.87 12.69
N ILE A 157 2.28 1.14 11.39
CA ILE A 157 1.91 2.45 10.84
C ILE A 157 0.41 2.72 11.03
N HIS A 158 -0.44 1.69 10.98
CA HIS A 158 -1.87 1.78 11.25
C HIS A 158 -2.26 1.92 12.73
N GLY A 159 -1.29 1.95 13.65
CA GLY A 159 -1.56 2.25 15.06
C GLY A 159 -1.54 1.03 15.99
N LEU A 160 -1.21 -0.17 15.50
CA LEU A 160 -1.09 -1.35 16.36
C LEU A 160 0.03 -1.17 17.40
N ASP A 161 -0.27 -1.44 18.67
CA ASP A 161 0.71 -1.42 19.75
C ASP A 161 1.77 -2.52 19.57
N SER A 162 3.04 -2.23 19.90
CA SER A 162 4.12 -3.21 19.73
C SER A 162 3.96 -4.44 20.63
N ALA A 163 3.22 -4.32 21.74
CA ALA A 163 2.88 -5.44 22.61
C ALA A 163 2.17 -6.58 21.87
N ALA A 164 1.34 -6.27 20.86
CA ALA A 164 0.69 -7.30 20.05
C ALA A 164 1.71 -8.11 19.21
N PHE A 165 2.85 -7.51 18.84
CA PHE A 165 3.92 -8.25 18.18
C PHE A 165 4.67 -9.15 19.16
N ASP A 166 4.78 -8.77 20.44
CA ASP A 166 5.40 -9.59 21.47
C ASP A 166 4.67 -10.95 21.56
N ASP A 167 3.34 -10.92 21.65
CA ASP A 167 2.47 -12.11 21.63
C ASP A 167 2.68 -12.94 20.35
N VAL A 168 2.73 -12.28 19.19
CA VAL A 168 2.92 -12.96 17.89
C VAL A 168 4.28 -13.65 17.83
N PHE A 169 5.38 -12.98 18.23
CA PHE A 169 6.70 -13.59 18.18
C PHE A 169 6.85 -14.72 19.20
N GLU A 170 6.22 -14.62 20.38
CA GLU A 170 6.15 -15.75 21.33
C GLU A 170 5.43 -16.95 20.70
N LEU A 171 4.26 -16.74 20.08
CA LEU A 171 3.51 -17.79 19.39
C LEU A 171 4.27 -18.38 18.19
N LEU A 172 5.09 -17.58 17.48
CA LEU A 172 5.95 -18.09 16.42
C LEU A 172 7.04 -19.03 16.97
N VAL A 173 7.68 -18.66 18.08
CA VAL A 173 8.66 -19.54 18.76
C VAL A 173 7.99 -20.82 19.24
N TRP A 174 6.80 -20.73 19.83
CA TRP A 174 6.06 -21.88 20.35
C TRP A 174 5.65 -22.84 19.22
N ASN A 175 5.01 -22.32 18.17
CA ASN A 175 4.41 -23.15 17.12
C ASN A 175 5.41 -23.65 16.07
N GLN A 176 6.51 -22.93 15.83
CA GLN A 176 7.51 -23.32 14.82
C GLN A 176 8.82 -23.84 15.43
N GLY A 177 8.99 -23.67 16.74
CA GLY A 177 10.15 -24.13 17.50
C GLY A 177 11.31 -23.14 17.53
N ILE A 178 12.09 -23.20 18.60
CA ILE A 178 13.25 -22.32 18.85
C ILE A 178 14.31 -22.44 17.74
N GLY A 179 14.51 -23.64 17.19
CA GLY A 179 15.45 -23.88 16.10
C GLY A 179 15.11 -23.09 14.84
N TYR A 180 13.86 -23.21 14.36
CA TYR A 180 13.37 -22.46 13.20
C TYR A 180 13.39 -20.96 13.46
N PHE A 181 12.97 -20.53 14.65
CA PHE A 181 13.06 -19.12 15.00
C PHE A 181 14.50 -18.62 14.90
N SER A 182 15.45 -19.35 15.48
CA SER A 182 16.84 -18.91 15.53
C SER A 182 17.52 -18.90 14.16
N SER A 183 17.15 -19.82 13.25
CA SER A 183 17.78 -19.93 11.93
C SER A 183 17.08 -19.11 10.84
N GLU A 184 15.75 -18.98 10.89
CA GLU A 184 14.98 -18.33 9.82
C GLU A 184 14.43 -16.98 10.24
N ILE A 185 13.76 -16.89 11.40
CA ILE A 185 13.07 -15.66 11.82
C ILE A 185 14.08 -14.65 12.40
N GLY A 186 14.96 -15.08 13.29
CA GLY A 186 15.94 -14.27 14.00
C GLY A 186 16.88 -13.45 13.10
N PRO A 187 17.44 -14.02 12.02
CA PRO A 187 18.27 -13.27 11.07
C PRO A 187 17.46 -12.52 10.01
N SER A 188 16.13 -12.70 9.94
CA SER A 188 15.29 -12.09 8.90
C SER A 188 15.11 -10.57 9.06
N THR A 189 14.74 -9.94 7.94
CA THR A 189 14.30 -8.55 7.89
C THR A 189 13.07 -8.28 8.76
N LEU A 190 12.18 -9.27 8.93
CA LEU A 190 11.01 -9.18 9.79
C LEU A 190 11.41 -8.92 11.25
N PHE A 191 12.33 -9.75 11.77
CA PHE A 191 12.78 -9.59 13.15
C PHE A 191 13.65 -8.35 13.33
N ALA A 192 14.37 -7.92 12.29
CA ALA A 192 15.08 -6.63 12.30
C ALA A 192 14.11 -5.43 12.42
N ALA A 193 12.97 -5.45 11.73
CA ALA A 193 11.94 -4.43 11.85
C ALA A 193 11.34 -4.39 13.26
N TYR A 194 10.98 -5.55 13.81
CA TYR A 194 10.51 -5.67 15.19
C TYR A 194 11.52 -5.13 16.21
N LYS A 195 12.80 -5.54 16.13
CA LYS A 195 13.86 -5.02 17.01
C LYS A 195 14.01 -3.51 16.91
N THR A 196 13.85 -2.93 15.72
CA THR A 196 13.93 -1.49 15.53
C THR A 196 12.84 -0.77 16.31
N ILE A 197 11.60 -1.25 16.24
CA ILE A 197 10.46 -0.73 17.03
C ILE A 197 10.80 -0.78 18.52
N LYS A 198 11.13 -1.97 19.05
CA LYS A 198 11.38 -2.14 20.50
C LYS A 198 12.55 -1.27 20.99
N ASN A 199 13.60 -1.12 20.18
CA ASN A 199 14.76 -0.31 20.56
C ASN A 199 14.44 1.19 20.58
N MET A 200 13.66 1.69 19.64
CA MET A 200 13.26 3.09 19.59
C MET A 200 12.23 3.44 20.67
N GLU A 201 11.29 2.53 20.96
CA GLU A 201 10.34 2.70 22.07
C GLU A 201 11.07 2.76 23.43
N LYS A 202 12.09 1.92 23.65
CA LYS A 202 12.95 1.99 24.84
C LYS A 202 13.70 3.32 24.97
N GLN A 203 13.95 4.00 23.85
CA GLN A 203 14.56 5.33 23.81
C GLN A 203 13.53 6.46 23.92
N ASN A 204 12.26 6.15 24.19
CA ASN A 204 11.14 7.10 24.23
C ASN A 204 10.98 7.91 22.93
N LYS A 205 11.31 7.32 21.78
CA LYS A 205 11.09 7.97 20.49
C LYS A 205 9.60 8.10 20.21
N ALA A 206 9.21 9.22 19.61
CA ALA A 206 7.82 9.43 19.21
C ALA A 206 7.43 8.44 18.11
N ARG A 207 6.17 7.96 18.13
CA ARG A 207 5.68 6.97 17.16
C ARG A 207 5.88 7.42 15.70
N GLY A 208 5.67 8.70 15.41
CA GLY A 208 5.94 9.27 14.08
C GLY A 208 7.38 9.07 13.62
N GLU A 209 8.37 9.27 14.49
CA GLU A 209 9.79 9.04 14.18
C GLU A 209 10.08 7.55 13.91
N ILE A 210 9.41 6.66 14.65
CA ILE A 210 9.53 5.21 14.43
C ILE A 210 8.92 4.83 13.07
N CYS A 211 7.73 5.34 12.75
CA CYS A 211 7.08 5.10 11.47
C CYS A 211 7.95 5.56 10.29
N GLU A 212 8.57 6.73 10.36
CA GLU A 212 9.48 7.22 9.31
C GLU A 212 10.72 6.33 9.18
N THR A 213 11.31 5.92 10.31
CA THR A 213 12.44 4.98 10.31
C THR A 213 12.06 3.64 9.69
N LEU A 214 10.85 3.14 9.96
CA LEU A 214 10.35 1.90 9.37
C LEU A 214 10.15 2.02 7.86
N LYS A 215 9.56 3.12 7.38
CA LYS A 215 9.40 3.38 5.94
C LYS A 215 10.75 3.48 5.23
N GLU A 216 11.73 4.11 5.86
CA GLU A 216 13.07 4.27 5.30
C GLU A 216 13.82 2.93 5.22
N LYS A 217 13.91 2.21 6.34
CA LYS A 217 14.74 1.01 6.46
C LYS A 217 14.07 -0.26 5.97
N PHE A 218 12.75 -0.35 6.12
CA PHE A 218 11.98 -1.56 5.84
C PHE A 218 10.85 -1.31 4.84
N GLY A 219 10.85 -0.17 4.13
CA GLY A 219 9.87 0.13 3.09
C GLY A 219 10.32 -0.27 1.68
N GLU A 220 9.71 0.37 0.68
CA GLU A 220 9.84 0.00 -0.75
C GLU A 220 11.25 0.21 -1.36
N LYS A 221 12.17 0.84 -0.62
CA LYS A 221 13.57 0.98 -1.04
C LYS A 221 14.45 -0.19 -0.58
N ASN A 222 14.01 -0.97 0.41
CA ASN A 222 14.78 -2.09 0.92
C ASN A 222 14.71 -3.28 -0.06
N PRO A 223 15.85 -3.84 -0.52
CA PRO A 223 15.88 -4.96 -1.48
C PRO A 223 15.24 -6.25 -0.95
N ASP A 224 15.16 -6.44 0.36
CA ASP A 224 14.54 -7.58 1.02
C ASP A 224 13.04 -7.39 1.24
N VAL A 225 12.51 -6.18 0.98
CA VAL A 225 11.10 -5.82 1.17
C VAL A 225 10.37 -5.42 -0.12
N LYS A 226 11.07 -4.74 -1.04
CA LYS A 226 10.51 -4.26 -2.32
C LYS A 226 9.94 -5.40 -3.16
N VAL A 227 8.90 -5.14 -3.95
CA VAL A 227 8.25 -6.10 -4.85
C VAL A 227 8.24 -5.59 -6.28
#